data_AF-A0A0N9Y0M9-F1
#
_entry.id   AF-A0A0N9Y0M9-F1
#
_cell.length_a   1.000
_cell.length_b   1.000
_cell.length_c   1.000
_cell.angle_alpha   90.00
_cell.angle_beta   90.00
_cell.angle_gamma   90.00
#
_symmetry.space_group_name_H-M   'P 1'
#
loop_
_entity.id
_entity.type
_entity.pdbx_description
1 polymer ?
#
loop_
_entity_poly.entity_id
_entity_poly.type
_entity_poly.pdbx_seq_one_letter_code
_entity_poly.pdbx_strand_id
1 'polypeptide(L)'
;MRTDPWSDDACPIARTMAVLGQRWAILIIREALLGRSRFSEFREQLGVASDVLSARLAELVAAGILEVEDYQEPGERTRSRYVLTDAGHDLVTVLAALGQWGRKHRATTKRSGYRFIEKSTGEHALVVFRRHDGIGVPTPDVTLIDSLSSE
;
A
#
# COMPACT_ATOMS: atom_id res chain seq x y z
N MET A 1 31.45 -4.81 10.98
CA MET A 1 30.11 -5.39 11.25
C MET A 1 29.27 -5.11 10.02
N ARG A 2 28.88 -6.13 9.25
CA ARG A 2 28.07 -5.94 8.04
C ARG A 2 26.67 -5.61 8.54
N THR A 3 26.27 -4.33 8.47
CA THR A 3 24.88 -3.94 8.69
C THR A 3 24.03 -4.68 7.66
N ASP A 4 22.97 -5.34 8.11
CA ASP A 4 22.00 -5.91 7.18
C ASP A 4 21.46 -4.73 6.35
N PRO A 5 21.54 -4.74 5.01
CA PRO A 5 21.02 -3.64 4.20
C PRO A 5 19.50 -3.41 4.39
N TRP A 6 18.80 -4.38 5.00
CA TRP A 6 17.41 -4.23 5.46
C TRP A 6 17.26 -3.61 6.87
N SER A 7 18.37 -3.52 7.62
CA SER A 7 18.49 -2.87 8.93
C SER A 7 19.08 -1.46 8.86
N ASP A 8 19.27 -0.92 7.66
CA ASP A 8 19.72 0.46 7.52
C ASP A 8 18.57 1.42 7.85
N ASP A 9 18.47 1.76 9.14
CA ASP A 9 17.46 2.66 9.71
C ASP A 9 17.40 4.03 9.00
N ALA A 10 18.48 4.42 8.31
CA ALA A 10 18.51 5.66 7.53
C ALA A 10 17.69 5.56 6.23
N CYS A 11 17.63 4.39 5.60
CA CYS A 11 17.01 4.23 4.29
C CYS A 11 15.47 4.19 4.40
N PRO A 12 14.73 5.20 3.88
CA PRO A 12 13.27 5.23 3.98
C PRO A 12 12.61 4.10 3.18
N ILE A 13 13.23 3.64 2.09
CA ILE A 13 12.74 2.51 1.30
C ILE A 13 12.84 1.22 2.13
N ALA A 14 13.97 0.96 2.78
CA ALA A 14 14.16 -0.23 3.61
C ALA A 14 13.16 -0.26 4.78
N ARG A 15 13.01 0.86 5.50
CA ARG A 15 12.03 1.00 6.58
C ARG A 15 10.59 0.76 6.12
N THR A 16 10.22 1.31 4.96
CA THR A 16 8.89 1.07 4.37
C THR A 16 8.70 -0.41 4.02
N MET A 17 9.72 -1.05 3.47
CA MET A 17 9.67 -2.46 3.07
C MET A 17 9.67 -3.43 4.25
N ALA A 18 10.18 -3.04 5.43
CA ALA A 18 10.03 -3.83 6.64
C ALA A 18 8.54 -4.07 6.99
N VAL A 19 7.67 -3.11 6.66
CA VAL A 19 6.22 -3.20 6.82
C VAL A 19 5.55 -3.79 5.58
N LEU A 20 5.79 -3.22 4.40
CA LEU A 20 5.06 -3.57 3.17
C LEU A 20 5.59 -4.83 2.46
N GLY A 21 6.84 -5.23 2.72
CA GLY A 21 7.47 -6.40 2.10
C GLY A 21 6.88 -7.73 2.52
N GLN A 22 6.01 -7.73 3.54
CA GLN A 22 5.28 -8.90 3.98
C GLN A 22 4.22 -9.29 2.93
N ARG A 23 4.18 -10.58 2.56
CA ARG A 23 3.41 -11.13 1.42
C ARG A 23 1.95 -10.63 1.32
N TRP A 24 1.29 -10.41 2.45
CA TRP A 24 -0.13 -10.06 2.50
C TRP A 24 -0.40 -8.57 2.77
N ALA A 25 0.57 -7.80 3.26
CA ALA A 25 0.37 -6.41 3.67
C ALA A 25 -0.20 -5.56 2.54
N ILE A 26 0.44 -5.58 1.37
CA ILE A 26 0.00 -4.84 0.18
C ILE A 26 -1.39 -5.28 -0.29
N LEU A 27 -1.74 -6.56 -0.17
CA LEU A 27 -3.05 -7.06 -0.58
C LEU A 27 -4.16 -6.64 0.38
N ILE A 28 -3.89 -6.61 1.69
CA ILE A 28 -4.82 -6.09 2.69
C ILE A 28 -5.06 -4.59 2.45
N ILE A 29 -3.99 -3.81 2.22
CA ILE A 29 -4.09 -2.38 1.91
C ILE A 29 -4.90 -2.14 0.63
N ARG A 30 -4.68 -2.95 -0.42
CA ARG A 30 -5.48 -2.87 -1.65
C ARG A 30 -6.97 -3.04 -1.35
N GLU A 31 -7.32 -4.05 -0.55
CA GLU A 31 -8.70 -4.30 -0.17
C GLU A 31 -9.28 -3.18 0.71
N ALA A 32 -8.49 -2.59 1.59
CA ALA A 32 -8.89 -1.44 2.39
C ALA A 32 -9.16 -0.19 1.54
N LEU A 33 -8.32 0.06 0.53
CA LEU A 33 -8.53 1.13 -0.47
C LEU A 33 -9.80 0.90 -1.32
N LEU A 34 -10.25 -0.36 -1.45
CA LEU A 34 -11.51 -0.72 -2.10
C LEU A 34 -12.72 -0.62 -1.14
N GLY A 35 -12.51 -0.15 0.09
CA GLY A 35 -13.56 0.08 1.08
C GLY A 35 -13.86 -1.12 1.99
N ARG A 36 -13.12 -2.23 1.87
CA ARG A 36 -13.28 -3.35 2.80
C ARG A 36 -12.68 -2.97 4.15
N SER A 37 -13.39 -3.29 5.22
CA SER A 37 -12.97 -2.88 6.58
C SER A 37 -13.18 -3.98 7.62
N ARG A 38 -13.91 -5.05 7.29
CA ARG A 38 -14.18 -6.14 8.25
C ARG A 38 -13.22 -7.30 8.03
N PHE A 39 -12.82 -7.95 9.13
CA PHE A 39 -11.99 -9.16 9.08
C PHE A 39 -12.53 -10.23 8.11
N SER A 40 -13.85 -10.45 8.14
CA SER A 40 -14.51 -11.42 7.25
C SER A 40 -14.37 -11.06 5.77
N GLU A 41 -14.46 -9.77 5.42
CA GLU A 41 -14.34 -9.29 4.03
C GLU A 41 -12.91 -9.48 3.50
N PHE A 42 -11.90 -9.19 4.33
CA PHE A 42 -10.50 -9.45 3.98
C PHE A 42 -10.25 -10.96 3.80
N ARG A 43 -10.74 -11.78 4.73
CA ARG A 43 -10.55 -13.24 4.68
C ARG A 43 -11.20 -13.84 3.43
N GLU A 44 -12.44 -13.46 3.14
CA GLU A 44 -13.18 -13.95 1.97
C GLU A 44 -12.45 -13.60 0.67
N GLN A 45 -11.98 -12.36 0.55
CA GLN A 45 -11.37 -11.88 -0.68
C GLN A 45 -9.94 -12.37 -0.90
N LEU A 46 -9.16 -12.51 0.17
CA LEU A 46 -7.75 -12.87 0.09
C LEU A 46 -7.50 -14.39 0.21
N GLY A 47 -8.46 -15.15 0.76
CA GLY A 47 -8.32 -16.59 0.98
C GLY A 47 -7.19 -16.96 1.94
N VAL A 48 -6.75 -16.02 2.76
CA VAL A 48 -5.64 -16.19 3.72
C VAL A 48 -6.14 -16.87 5.01
N ALA A 49 -5.27 -17.66 5.64
CA ALA A 49 -5.56 -18.28 6.93
C ALA A 49 -5.85 -17.22 8.02
N SER A 50 -6.72 -17.54 8.97
CA SER A 50 -7.25 -16.55 9.92
C SER A 50 -6.19 -16.05 10.91
N ASP A 51 -5.29 -16.93 11.33
CA ASP A 51 -4.12 -16.61 12.16
C ASP A 51 -3.15 -15.66 11.43
N VAL A 52 -2.84 -15.97 10.16
CA VAL A 52 -2.00 -15.12 9.32
C VAL A 52 -2.65 -13.75 9.11
N LEU A 53 -3.94 -13.70 8.77
CA LEU A 53 -4.65 -12.42 8.59
C LEU A 53 -4.65 -11.58 9.87
N SER A 54 -4.92 -12.20 11.02
CA SER A 54 -4.93 -11.52 12.32
C SER A 54 -3.56 -10.91 12.63
N ALA A 55 -2.48 -11.67 12.42
CA ALA A 55 -1.12 -11.17 12.62
C ALA A 55 -0.81 -9.98 11.69
N ARG A 56 -1.19 -10.06 10.42
CA ARG A 56 -0.91 -8.97 9.45
C ARG A 56 -1.73 -7.71 9.72
N LEU A 57 -2.99 -7.85 10.11
CA LEU A 57 -3.81 -6.71 10.51
C LEU A 57 -3.23 -6.03 11.76
N ALA A 58 -2.80 -6.81 12.75
CA ALA A 58 -2.16 -6.27 13.95
C ALA A 58 -0.86 -5.52 13.63
N GLU A 59 -0.03 -6.05 12.73
CA GLU A 59 1.20 -5.37 12.28
C GLU A 59 0.91 -4.07 11.52
N LEU A 60 -0.11 -4.05 10.65
CA LEU A 60 -0.51 -2.83 9.93
C LEU A 60 -1.08 -1.77 10.87
N VAL A 61 -1.77 -2.18 11.93
CA VAL A 61 -2.23 -1.28 13.00
C VAL A 61 -1.04 -0.74 13.81
N ALA A 62 -0.10 -1.61 14.19
CA ALA A 62 1.11 -1.21 14.91
C ALA A 62 1.99 -0.25 14.08
N ALA A 63 1.99 -0.39 12.76
CA ALA A 63 2.68 0.50 11.83
C ALA A 63 1.92 1.81 11.54
N GLY A 64 0.74 2.02 12.12
CA GLY A 64 -0.08 3.22 11.91
C GLY A 64 -0.68 3.34 10.51
N ILE A 65 -0.74 2.24 9.74
CA ILE A 65 -1.36 2.19 8.40
C ILE A 65 -2.87 1.98 8.51
N LEU A 66 -3.27 1.16 9.47
CA LEU A 66 -4.67 0.93 9.82
C LEU A 66 -4.92 1.37 11.25
N GLU A 67 -6.17 1.65 11.56
CA GLU A 67 -6.65 1.76 12.94
C GLU A 67 -7.91 0.93 13.12
N VAL A 68 -8.20 0.59 14.38
CA VAL A 68 -9.38 -0.20 14.75
C VAL A 68 -10.45 0.75 15.26
N GLU A 69 -11.56 0.82 14.53
CA GLU A 69 -12.74 1.58 14.93
C GLU A 69 -13.84 0.62 15.39
N ASP A 70 -14.33 0.85 16.60
CA ASP A 70 -15.54 0.19 17.07
C ASP A 70 -16.77 0.94 16.58
N TYR A 71 -17.78 0.18 16.16
CA TYR A 71 -19.09 0.70 15.83
C TYR A 71 -20.18 -0.21 16.39
N GLN A 72 -21.33 0.39 16.64
CA GLN A 72 -22.48 -0.32 17.14
C GLN A 72 -23.72 0.20 16.44
N GLU A 73 -24.38 -0.66 15.68
CA GLU A 73 -25.73 -0.38 15.19
C GLU A 73 -26.71 -0.41 16.36
N PRO A 74 -27.75 0.45 16.39
CA PRO A 74 -28.73 0.46 17.46
C PRO A 74 -29.32 -0.94 17.72
N GLY A 75 -29.14 -1.46 18.93
CA GLY A 75 -29.65 -2.78 19.34
C GLY A 75 -28.74 -3.98 19.00
N GLU A 76 -27.57 -3.77 18.38
CA GLU A 76 -26.61 -4.84 18.09
C GLU A 76 -25.39 -4.82 19.03
N ARG A 77 -24.61 -5.92 19.00
CA ARG A 77 -23.30 -5.99 19.65
C ARG A 77 -22.30 -5.05 18.98
N THR A 78 -21.36 -4.51 19.76
CA THR A 78 -20.21 -3.77 19.24
C THR A 78 -19.44 -4.64 18.25
N ARG A 79 -19.06 -4.07 17.12
CA ARG A 79 -18.26 -4.70 16.07
C ARG A 79 -17.08 -3.77 15.77
N SER A 80 -15.94 -4.35 15.42
CA SER A 80 -14.75 -3.58 15.05
C SER A 80 -14.54 -3.60 13.53
N ARG A 81 -13.99 -2.52 12.99
CA ARG A 81 -13.53 -2.39 11.60
C ARG A 81 -12.08 -1.92 11.60
N TYR A 82 -11.37 -2.27 10.55
CA TYR A 82 -10.05 -1.76 10.24
C TYR A 82 -10.20 -0.69 9.16
N VAL A 83 -9.83 0.54 9.47
CA VAL A 83 -9.90 1.67 8.53
C VAL A 83 -8.51 2.20 8.24
N LEU A 84 -8.31 2.78 7.06
CA LEU A 84 -7.04 3.41 6.71
C LEU A 84 -6.89 4.71 7.49
N THR A 85 -5.70 4.90 8.06
CA THR A 85 -5.28 6.22 8.55
C THR A 85 -4.90 7.12 7.37
N ASP A 86 -4.59 8.39 7.63
CA ASP A 86 -4.01 9.28 6.61
C ASP A 86 -2.74 8.68 5.98
N ALA A 87 -1.84 8.12 6.79
CA ALA A 87 -0.64 7.44 6.33
C ALA A 87 -0.97 6.21 5.46
N GLY A 88 -2.03 5.46 5.82
CA GLY A 88 -2.52 4.35 5.00
C GLY A 88 -3.11 4.79 3.66
N HIS A 89 -3.80 5.92 3.63
CA HIS A 89 -4.34 6.50 2.40
C HIS A 89 -3.24 6.95 1.43
N ASP A 90 -2.13 7.51 1.93
CA ASP A 90 -0.99 7.94 1.11
C ASP A 90 -0.33 6.78 0.34
N LEU A 91 -0.47 5.54 0.80
CA LEU A 91 0.04 4.34 0.12
C LEU A 91 -0.65 4.05 -1.22
N VAL A 92 -1.75 4.73 -1.55
CA VAL A 92 -2.40 4.65 -2.86
C VAL A 92 -1.38 4.87 -4.00
N THR A 93 -0.45 5.82 -3.83
CA THR A 93 0.57 6.14 -4.84
C THR A 93 1.58 5.00 -5.00
N VAL A 94 1.97 4.36 -3.91
CA VAL A 94 2.88 3.20 -3.92
C VAL A 94 2.23 2.02 -4.64
N LEU A 95 0.97 1.71 -4.30
CA LEU A 95 0.23 0.63 -4.95
C LEU A 95 -0.01 0.91 -6.44
N ALA A 96 -0.27 2.16 -6.81
CA ALA A 96 -0.40 2.57 -8.20
C ALA A 96 0.90 2.39 -8.99
N ALA A 97 2.04 2.79 -8.43
CA ALA A 97 3.35 2.57 -9.05
C ALA A 97 3.67 1.07 -9.24
N LEU A 98 3.41 0.24 -8.22
CA LEU A 98 3.56 -1.22 -8.31
C LEU A 98 2.66 -1.82 -9.40
N GLY A 99 1.39 -1.41 -9.45
CA GLY A 99 0.43 -1.85 -10.45
C GLY A 99 0.82 -1.45 -11.87
N GLN A 100 1.33 -0.23 -12.06
CA GLN A 100 1.84 0.28 -13.33
C GLN A 100 3.03 -0.53 -13.82
N TRP A 101 4.02 -0.79 -12.95
CA TRP A 101 5.17 -1.63 -13.28
C TRP A 101 4.75 -3.05 -13.64
N GLY A 102 3.88 -3.65 -12.83
CA GLY A 102 3.35 -5.00 -13.06
C GLY A 102 2.64 -5.11 -14.41
N ARG A 103 1.81 -4.13 -14.77
CA ARG A 103 1.11 -4.11 -16.07
C ARG A 103 2.07 -4.04 -17.26
N LYS A 104 3.16 -3.28 -17.12
CA LYS A 104 4.17 -3.13 -18.18
C LYS A 104 5.07 -4.36 -18.34
N HIS A 105 5.45 -5.01 -17.24
CA HIS A 105 6.52 -6.01 -17.24
C HIS A 105 6.08 -7.44 -16.90
N ARG A 106 4.86 -7.64 -16.38
CA ARG A 106 4.32 -8.96 -16.03
C ARG A 106 3.10 -9.25 -16.91
N ALA A 107 3.39 -9.62 -18.16
CA ALA A 107 2.36 -10.00 -19.13
C ALA A 107 1.50 -11.14 -18.58
N THR A 108 0.20 -11.04 -18.78
CA THR A 108 -0.77 -12.07 -18.41
C THR A 108 -1.92 -12.05 -19.40
N THR A 109 -2.50 -13.22 -19.67
CA THR A 109 -3.70 -13.37 -20.49
C THR A 109 -4.97 -13.04 -19.71
N LYS A 110 -4.89 -12.94 -18.37
CA LYS A 110 -6.02 -12.64 -17.51
C LYS A 110 -6.28 -11.13 -17.49
N ARG A 111 -7.55 -10.73 -17.64
CA ARG A 111 -7.95 -9.34 -17.43
C ARG A 111 -7.94 -9.02 -15.94
N SER A 112 -7.38 -7.86 -15.57
CA SER A 112 -7.45 -7.33 -14.21
C SER A 112 -8.40 -6.13 -14.16
N GLY A 113 -9.35 -6.15 -13.22
CA GLY A 113 -10.25 -5.03 -12.97
C GLY A 113 -9.58 -3.87 -12.23
N TYR A 114 -8.46 -4.13 -11.53
CA TYR A 114 -7.78 -3.13 -10.72
C TYR A 114 -7.12 -2.06 -11.58
N ARG A 115 -7.57 -0.81 -11.42
CA ARG A 115 -7.03 0.39 -12.06
C ARG A 115 -7.23 1.58 -11.12
N PHE A 116 -6.32 2.54 -11.19
CA PHE A 116 -6.45 3.82 -10.52
C PHE A 116 -7.05 4.80 -11.51
N ILE A 117 -8.05 5.56 -11.07
CA ILE A 117 -8.78 6.50 -11.91
C ILE A 117 -8.90 7.85 -11.22
N GLU A 118 -8.98 8.91 -12.00
CA GLU A 118 -9.49 10.19 -11.53
C GLU A 118 -10.99 10.07 -11.25
N LYS A 119 -11.44 10.44 -10.05
CA LYS A 119 -12.84 10.23 -9.61
C LYS A 119 -13.86 10.99 -10.45
N SER A 120 -13.52 12.20 -10.92
CA SER A 120 -14.41 13.11 -11.66
C SER A 120 -14.64 12.66 -13.11
N THR A 121 -13.59 12.19 -13.79
CA THR A 121 -13.61 11.86 -15.22
C THR A 121 -13.71 10.35 -15.47
N GLY A 122 -13.29 9.53 -14.51
CA GLY A 122 -13.13 8.09 -14.66
C GLY A 122 -11.92 7.68 -15.51
N GLU A 123 -11.10 8.64 -15.93
CA GLU A 123 -9.90 8.39 -16.73
C GLU A 123 -8.81 7.72 -15.90
N HIS A 124 -7.93 6.98 -16.57
CA HIS A 124 -6.82 6.28 -15.94
C HIS A 124 -5.81 7.27 -15.34
N ALA A 125 -5.58 7.17 -14.03
CA ALA A 125 -4.55 7.92 -13.34
C ALA A 125 -3.22 7.14 -13.37
N LEU A 126 -2.12 7.83 -13.69
CA LEU A 126 -0.77 7.27 -13.74
C LEU A 126 0.12 7.95 -12.69
N VAL A 127 1.07 7.20 -12.14
CA VAL A 127 2.12 7.75 -11.29
C VAL A 127 3.29 8.16 -12.17
N VAL A 128 3.67 9.43 -12.07
CA VAL A 128 4.75 10.06 -12.83
C VAL A 128 5.62 10.89 -11.88
N PHE A 129 6.90 11.05 -12.22
CA PHE A 129 7.74 12.01 -11.52
C PHE A 129 7.36 13.42 -11.95
N ARG A 130 7.38 14.35 -10.99
CA ARG A 130 7.11 15.77 -11.23
C ARG A 130 8.09 16.60 -10.43
N ARG A 131 8.52 17.72 -11.00
CA ARG A 131 9.26 18.76 -10.29
C ARG A 131 8.33 19.57 -9.40
N HIS A 132 8.90 20.39 -8.51
CA HIS A 132 8.14 21.28 -7.63
C HIS A 132 7.25 22.29 -8.39
N ASP A 133 7.65 22.66 -9.62
CA ASP A 133 6.89 23.53 -10.52
C ASP A 133 5.71 22.81 -11.21
N GLY A 134 5.52 21.52 -10.91
CA GLY A 134 4.46 20.69 -11.46
C GLY A 134 4.78 20.07 -12.83
N ILE A 135 5.93 20.35 -13.44
CA ILE A 135 6.30 19.77 -14.74
C ILE A 135 6.67 18.30 -14.57
N GLY A 136 6.11 17.44 -15.44
CA GLY A 136 6.42 16.01 -15.47
C GLY A 136 7.86 15.75 -15.91
N VAL A 137 8.53 14.81 -15.24
CA VAL A 137 9.88 14.36 -15.58
C VAL A 137 9.79 12.93 -16.13
N PRO A 138 10.23 12.68 -17.38
CA PRO A 138 10.29 11.33 -17.91
C PRO A 138 11.18 10.43 -17.05
N THR A 139 10.77 9.17 -16.85
CA THR A 139 11.54 8.21 -16.03
C THR A 139 13.01 8.05 -16.44
N PRO A 140 13.39 8.03 -17.74
CA PRO A 140 14.79 7.97 -18.15
C PRO A 140 15.63 9.17 -17.68
N ASP A 141 14.98 10.29 -17.37
CA ASP A 141 15.62 11.54 -16.94
C ASP A 141 15.67 11.66 -15.40
N VAL A 142 15.23 10.63 -14.67
CA VAL A 142 15.25 10.59 -13.20
C VAL A 142 16.39 9.72 -12.72
N THR A 143 17.18 10.26 -11.78
CA THR A 143 18.29 9.55 -11.14
C THR A 143 18.07 9.50 -9.63
N LEU A 144 18.22 8.31 -9.04
CA LEU A 144 18.33 8.16 -7.59
C LEU A 144 19.75 8.53 -7.19
N ILE A 145 19.88 9.48 -6.27
CA ILE A 145 21.15 9.90 -5.70
C ILE A 145 21.22 9.51 -4.23
N ASP A 146 22.42 9.24 -3.73
CA ASP A 146 22.72 9.19 -2.30
C ASP A 146 23.61 10.38 -1.96
N SER A 147 23.01 11.40 -1.33
CA SER A 147 23.68 12.65 -0.98
C SER A 147 24.74 12.49 0.10
N LEU A 148 24.79 11.36 0.81
CA LEU A 148 25.75 11.09 1.88
C LEU A 148 26.94 10.21 1.42
N SER A 149 26.84 9.61 0.23
CA SER A 149 27.92 8.80 -0.39
C SER A 149 28.91 9.62 -1.23
N SER A 150 28.84 10.95 -1.16
CA SER A 150 29.66 11.87 -1.98
C SER A 150 30.78 12.58 -1.19
N GLU A 151 31.20 12.03 -0.04
CA GLU A 151 32.40 12.41 0.72
C GLU A 151 33.41 11.25 0.83
#